data_AF-A0A1M7YR38-F1
#
_entry.id   AF-A0A1M7YR38-F1
#
_cell.length_a   1.000
_cell.length_b   1.000
_cell.length_c   1.000
_cell.angle_alpha   90.00
_cell.angle_beta   90.00
_cell.angle_gamma   90.00
#
_symmetry.space_group_name_H-M   'P 1'
#
loop_
_entity.id
_entity.type
_entity.pdbx_description
1 polymer ?
#
loop_
_entity_poly.entity_id
_entity_poly.type
_entity_poly.pdbx_seq_one_letter_code
_entity_poly.pdbx_strand_id
1 'polypeptide(L)'
;MTDEGMSNRMEQCMVLVPLRIPEGWEVKWNHFYDIRAEEQIPEDGFLDYPFYEDMLYMTNQGRMLAIDLGWYPDSDPEGSYHLLLLQAHVDEAEFDSHVQQSITKRIASQSVVYRLEKQVSYDFDHPLQSFQSKDIGQIQQQIDVFLSWER
;
A
#
# COMPACT_ATOMS: atom_id res chain seq x y z
N MET A 1 -3.18 19.40 33.96
CA MET A 1 -3.43 18.22 33.11
C MET A 1 -2.45 17.15 33.55
N THR A 2 -2.95 16.01 34.02
CA THR A 2 -2.13 14.93 34.60
C THR A 2 -1.59 14.01 33.51
N ASP A 3 -0.39 13.46 33.72
CA ASP A 3 0.30 12.46 32.86
C ASP A 3 -0.60 11.25 32.49
N GLU A 4 -1.58 10.94 33.33
CA GLU A 4 -2.54 9.86 33.11
C GLU A 4 -3.44 10.07 31.87
N GLY A 5 -3.68 11.33 31.47
CA GLY A 5 -4.45 11.65 30.27
C GLY A 5 -3.70 11.41 28.96
N MET A 6 -2.36 11.38 29.00
CA MET A 6 -1.50 11.05 27.85
C MET A 6 -1.26 9.54 27.75
N SER A 7 -1.17 8.85 28.89
CA SER A 7 -0.96 7.40 28.94
C SER A 7 -2.13 6.58 28.38
N ASN A 8 -3.37 7.08 28.47
CA ASN A 8 -4.56 6.38 27.95
C ASN A 8 -4.76 6.50 26.43
N ARG A 9 -4.07 7.42 25.73
CA ARG A 9 -4.23 7.61 24.28
C ARG A 9 -3.42 6.63 23.43
N MET A 10 -2.38 6.03 24.00
CA MET A 10 -1.48 5.13 23.28
C MET A 10 -1.83 3.64 23.40
N GLU A 11 -2.86 3.27 24.16
CA GLU A 11 -3.32 1.87 24.31
C GLU A 11 -4.59 1.56 23.50
N GLN A 12 -4.91 2.34 22.47
CA GLN A 12 -5.78 1.81 21.43
C GLN A 12 -4.98 0.73 20.69
N CYS A 13 -5.29 -0.54 20.99
CA CYS A 13 -4.69 -1.68 20.35
C CYS A 13 -4.96 -1.54 18.83
N MET A 14 -3.92 -1.21 18.05
CA MET A 14 -4.03 -1.06 16.61
C MET A 14 -4.24 -2.44 15.98
N VAL A 15 -5.52 -2.81 15.81
CA VAL A 15 -5.93 -4.06 15.20
C VAL A 15 -6.07 -3.83 13.70
N LEU A 16 -5.42 -4.67 12.88
CA LEU A 16 -5.57 -4.61 11.43
C LEU A 16 -6.99 -5.04 11.02
N VAL A 17 -7.52 -4.38 9.99
CA VAL A 17 -8.74 -4.85 9.33
C VAL A 17 -8.48 -6.26 8.77
N PRO A 18 -9.33 -7.26 9.07
CA PRO A 18 -9.09 -8.62 8.62
C PRO A 18 -9.34 -8.75 7.11
N LEU A 19 -8.31 -9.06 6.33
CA LEU A 19 -8.41 -9.27 4.88
C LEU A 19 -8.31 -10.76 4.53
N ARG A 20 -9.15 -11.22 3.59
CA ARG A 20 -9.09 -12.60 3.05
C ARG A 20 -8.22 -12.62 1.80
N ILE A 21 -6.92 -12.67 2.01
CA ILE A 21 -5.94 -12.59 0.93
C ILE A 21 -5.86 -13.94 0.20
N PRO A 22 -6.25 -14.02 -1.09
CA PRO A 22 -6.18 -15.27 -1.85
C PRO A 22 -4.74 -15.56 -2.31
N GLU A 23 -4.52 -16.79 -2.77
CA GLU A 23 -3.22 -17.23 -3.27
C GLU A 23 -2.69 -16.33 -4.40
N GLY A 24 -1.37 -16.11 -4.41
CA GLY A 24 -0.67 -15.32 -5.41
C GLY A 24 -0.62 -13.81 -5.13
N TRP A 25 -1.35 -13.32 -4.13
CA TRP A 25 -1.19 -11.97 -3.61
C TRP A 25 -0.13 -11.91 -2.51
N GLU A 26 0.74 -10.91 -2.60
CA GLU A 26 1.78 -10.61 -1.63
C GLU A 26 1.49 -9.26 -0.99
N VAL A 27 1.47 -9.20 0.34
CA VAL A 27 1.38 -7.94 1.09
C VAL A 27 2.75 -7.32 1.19
N LYS A 28 2.92 -6.11 0.65
CA LYS A 28 4.18 -5.37 0.73
C LYS A 28 4.25 -4.56 2.02
N TRP A 29 3.17 -3.87 2.36
CA TRP A 29 2.95 -3.24 3.66
C TRP A 29 1.46 -3.18 3.97
N ASN A 30 1.13 -3.08 5.27
CA ASN A 30 -0.25 -2.99 5.73
C ASN A 30 -0.33 -2.20 7.04
N HIS A 31 -0.93 -1.03 6.94
CA HIS A 31 -1.27 -0.08 7.98
C HIS A 31 -2.79 0.21 7.97
N PHE A 32 -3.58 -0.67 7.36
CA PHE A 32 -5.03 -0.56 7.35
C PHE A 32 -5.60 -1.11 8.65
N TYR A 33 -5.63 -0.25 9.67
CA TYR A 33 -6.17 -0.56 11.00
C TYR A 33 -7.67 -0.26 11.10
N ASP A 34 -8.36 -0.99 11.97
CA ASP A 34 -9.75 -0.76 12.33
C ASP A 34 -9.86 0.44 13.30
N ILE A 35 -9.49 1.61 12.78
CA ILE A 35 -9.51 2.90 13.48
C ILE A 35 -10.22 3.88 12.55
N ARG A 36 -11.28 4.53 13.04
CA ARG A 36 -12.04 5.50 12.26
C ARG A 36 -11.46 6.90 12.40
N ALA A 37 -11.38 7.64 11.30
CA ALA A 37 -10.90 9.02 11.30
C ALA A 37 -11.76 9.92 12.21
N GLU A 38 -13.07 9.70 12.25
CA GLU A 38 -14.01 10.50 13.03
C GLU A 38 -13.91 10.24 14.55
N GLU A 39 -13.26 9.14 14.95
CA GLU A 39 -13.01 8.79 16.35
C GLU A 39 -11.71 9.42 16.86
N GLN A 40 -10.87 9.96 15.96
CA GLN A 40 -9.67 10.68 16.34
C GLN A 40 -9.99 12.16 16.65
N ILE A 41 -9.36 12.67 17.71
CA ILE A 41 -9.48 14.07 18.13
C ILE A 41 -8.08 14.68 18.01
N PRO A 42 -7.72 15.22 16.84
CA PRO A 42 -6.37 15.74 16.62
C PRO A 42 -6.15 17.05 17.38
N GLU A 43 -4.99 17.22 18.00
CA GLU A 43 -4.67 18.41 18.80
C GLU A 43 -4.35 19.64 17.93
N ASP A 44 -3.78 19.42 16.75
CA ASP A 44 -3.35 20.45 15.80
C ASP A 44 -4.25 20.53 14.55
N GLY A 45 -5.32 19.72 14.51
CA GLY A 45 -6.26 19.65 13.40
C GLY A 45 -5.92 18.64 12.31
N PHE A 46 -4.83 17.87 12.45
CA PHE A 46 -4.44 16.82 11.50
C PHE A 46 -4.53 15.43 12.13
N LEU A 47 -5.06 14.46 11.38
CA LEU A 47 -5.06 13.06 11.80
C LEU A 47 -3.62 12.56 11.94
N ASP A 48 -3.36 11.82 13.01
CA ASP A 48 -2.09 11.12 13.20
C ASP A 48 -2.08 9.81 12.40
N TYR A 49 -1.00 9.04 12.55
CA TYR A 49 -0.93 7.65 12.12
C TYR A 49 -2.25 6.88 12.42
N PRO A 50 -2.81 6.11 11.45
CA PRO A 50 -2.23 5.69 10.17
C PRO A 50 -2.73 6.48 8.94
N PHE A 51 -3.30 7.68 9.10
CA PHE A 51 -4.04 8.36 8.02
C PHE A 51 -3.14 9.13 7.05
N TYR A 52 -2.46 8.42 6.16
CA TYR A 52 -1.61 8.97 5.10
C TYR A 52 -1.78 8.22 3.77
N GLU A 53 -1.07 8.65 2.74
CA GLU A 53 -1.29 8.22 1.34
C GLU A 53 -0.96 6.73 1.07
N ASP A 54 -0.17 6.06 1.91
CA ASP A 54 0.33 4.69 1.67
C ASP A 54 -0.07 3.71 2.79
N MET A 55 -1.36 3.44 2.95
CA MET A 55 -1.87 2.58 4.03
C MET A 55 -1.73 1.10 3.75
N LEU A 56 -2.01 0.62 2.53
CA LEU A 56 -1.94 -0.80 2.19
C LEU A 56 -1.53 -0.96 0.73
N TYR A 57 -0.53 -1.82 0.51
CA TYR A 57 -0.11 -2.18 -0.84
C TYR A 57 0.07 -3.68 -0.98
N MET A 58 -0.59 -4.25 -1.99
CA MET A 58 -0.54 -5.67 -2.30
C MET A 58 -0.30 -5.88 -3.78
N THR A 59 0.48 -6.89 -4.13
CA THR A 59 0.81 -7.20 -5.53
C THR A 59 0.50 -8.65 -5.86
N ASN A 60 -0.02 -8.89 -7.06
CA ASN A 60 -0.10 -10.22 -7.66
C ASN A 60 0.72 -10.23 -8.95
N GLN A 61 1.97 -10.69 -8.86
CA GLN A 61 2.89 -10.69 -10.00
C GLN A 61 2.43 -11.62 -11.12
N GLY A 62 1.79 -12.75 -10.79
CA GLY A 62 1.28 -13.70 -11.78
C GLY A 62 0.15 -13.11 -12.63
N ARG A 63 -0.67 -12.25 -12.04
CA ARG A 63 -1.76 -11.52 -12.72
C ARG A 63 -1.34 -10.14 -13.23
N MET A 64 -0.14 -9.68 -12.87
CA MET A 64 0.33 -8.32 -13.13
C MET A 64 -0.63 -7.27 -12.57
N LEU A 65 -1.10 -7.45 -11.34
CA LEU A 65 -2.02 -6.53 -10.66
C LEU A 65 -1.41 -6.01 -9.36
N ALA A 66 -1.85 -4.83 -8.93
CA ALA A 66 -1.67 -4.37 -7.56
C ALA A 66 -2.94 -3.72 -7.02
N ILE A 67 -3.07 -3.74 -5.70
CA ILE A 67 -4.06 -2.98 -4.95
C ILE A 67 -3.29 -2.00 -4.09
N ASP A 68 -3.69 -0.75 -4.16
CA ASP A 68 -3.14 0.36 -3.39
C ASP A 68 -4.26 1.07 -2.63
N LEU A 69 -4.01 1.43 -1.38
CA LEU A 69 -4.96 2.10 -0.50
C LEU A 69 -4.24 3.19 0.27
N GLY A 70 -4.79 4.40 0.19
CA GLY A 70 -4.32 5.56 0.93
C GLY A 70 -5.46 6.38 1.53
N TRP A 71 -5.12 7.28 2.44
CA TRP A 71 -6.00 8.35 2.89
C TRP A 71 -5.63 9.68 2.21
N TYR A 72 -6.61 10.31 1.56
CA TYR A 72 -6.39 11.56 0.84
C TYR A 72 -7.44 12.63 1.17
N PRO A 73 -7.04 13.91 1.34
CA PRO A 73 -5.64 14.35 1.47
C PRO A 73 -4.96 13.78 2.71
N ASP A 74 -3.62 13.66 2.68
CA ASP A 74 -2.83 13.16 3.80
C ASP A 74 -3.19 13.89 5.11
N SER A 75 -3.46 13.11 6.16
CA SER A 75 -3.73 13.60 7.51
C SER A 75 -4.92 14.56 7.64
N ASP A 76 -5.74 14.73 6.59
CA ASP A 76 -6.90 15.62 6.63
C ASP A 76 -8.11 14.88 7.24
N PRO A 77 -8.70 15.37 8.36
CA PRO A 77 -9.92 14.79 8.93
C PRO A 77 -11.10 14.74 7.96
N GLU A 78 -11.14 15.66 7.00
CA GLU A 78 -12.15 15.69 5.95
C GLU A 78 -11.82 14.80 4.75
N GLY A 79 -10.63 14.21 4.72
CA GLY A 79 -10.20 13.24 3.72
C GLY A 79 -10.98 11.93 3.75
N SER A 80 -10.53 10.97 2.96
CA SER A 80 -11.17 9.66 2.83
C SER A 80 -10.20 8.62 2.28
N TYR A 81 -10.56 7.34 2.39
CA TYR A 81 -9.82 6.26 1.75
C TYR A 81 -9.98 6.31 0.23
N HIS A 82 -8.87 6.17 -0.48
CA HIS A 82 -8.81 5.99 -1.93
C HIS A 82 -8.18 4.63 -2.21
N LEU A 83 -8.96 3.74 -2.81
CA LEU A 83 -8.57 2.38 -3.16
C LEU A 83 -8.41 2.27 -4.67
N LEU A 84 -7.25 1.80 -5.13
CA LEU A 84 -6.92 1.65 -6.54
C LEU A 84 -6.64 0.18 -6.87
N LEU A 85 -7.14 -0.26 -8.02
CA LEU A 85 -6.69 -1.49 -8.69
C LEU A 85 -5.81 -1.08 -9.86
N LEU A 86 -4.55 -1.50 -9.83
CA LEU A 86 -3.53 -1.08 -10.77
C LEU A 86 -3.12 -2.23 -11.70
N GLN A 87 -2.82 -1.89 -12.94
CA GLN A 87 -2.17 -2.81 -13.87
C GLN A 87 -0.65 -2.61 -13.80
N ALA A 88 0.08 -3.72 -13.69
CA ALA A 88 1.52 -3.70 -13.88
C ALA A 88 1.90 -3.80 -15.35
N HIS A 89 3.00 -3.13 -15.68
CA HIS A 89 3.70 -3.19 -16.95
C HIS A 89 5.08 -3.79 -16.73
N VAL A 90 5.51 -4.64 -17.66
CA VAL A 90 6.91 -5.04 -17.71
C VAL A 90 7.61 -4.04 -18.59
N ASP A 91 8.60 -3.35 -18.03
CA ASP A 91 9.56 -2.63 -18.84
C ASP A 91 10.49 -3.70 -19.45
N GLU A 92 10.02 -4.39 -20.50
CA GLU A 92 10.88 -5.29 -21.24
C GLU A 92 11.98 -4.44 -21.85
N ALA A 93 13.23 -4.71 -21.46
CA ALA A 93 14.36 -4.31 -22.26
C ALA A 93 14.09 -4.89 -23.64
N GLU A 94 13.83 -4.06 -24.64
CA GLU A 94 13.71 -4.52 -26.02
C GLU A 94 14.89 -5.45 -26.29
N PHE A 95 14.57 -6.60 -26.86
CA PHE A 95 15.46 -7.69 -27.20
C PHE A 95 16.56 -7.23 -28.18
N ASP A 96 17.52 -6.42 -27.72
CA ASP A 96 18.88 -6.42 -28.24
C ASP A 96 19.84 -5.67 -27.31
N SER A 97 20.67 -6.44 -26.62
CA SER A 97 21.94 -6.02 -26.03
C SER A 97 21.92 -5.06 -24.81
N HIS A 98 22.75 -5.42 -23.83
CA HIS A 98 23.12 -4.65 -22.64
C HIS A 98 22.17 -4.83 -21.46
N VAL A 99 22.70 -5.53 -20.46
CA VAL A 99 22.29 -5.42 -19.06
C VAL A 99 21.77 -4.02 -18.76
N GLN A 100 20.47 -3.86 -18.47
CA GLN A 100 19.87 -2.53 -18.23
C GLN A 100 20.65 -1.81 -17.14
N GLN A 101 20.96 -2.51 -16.05
CA GLN A 101 21.83 -2.05 -14.97
C GLN A 101 22.54 -3.24 -14.32
N SER A 102 23.84 -3.10 -14.06
CA SER A 102 24.55 -4.01 -13.17
C SER A 102 25.33 -3.27 -12.11
N ILE A 103 25.32 -3.84 -10.90
CA ILE A 103 26.09 -3.33 -9.77
C ILE A 103 27.09 -4.42 -9.41
N THR A 104 28.36 -4.07 -9.37
CA THR A 104 29.39 -4.96 -8.83
C THR A 104 29.65 -4.56 -7.38
N LYS A 105 29.46 -5.48 -6.43
CA LYS A 105 29.85 -5.29 -5.04
C LYS A 105 31.01 -6.21 -4.70
N ARG A 106 32.02 -5.67 -4.03
CA ARG A 106 33.12 -6.47 -3.47
C ARG A 106 32.74 -6.92 -2.08
N ILE A 107 32.67 -8.23 -1.87
CA ILE A 107 32.35 -8.85 -0.58
C ILE A 107 33.53 -9.75 -0.22
N ALA A 108 34.24 -9.38 0.84
CA ALA A 108 35.54 -9.96 1.19
C ALA A 108 36.53 -9.97 -0.01
N SER A 109 36.98 -11.15 -0.43
CA SER A 109 37.89 -11.33 -1.58
C SER A 109 37.18 -11.59 -2.91
N GLN A 110 35.84 -11.59 -2.94
CA GLN A 110 35.05 -11.91 -4.12
C GLN A 110 34.35 -10.66 -4.69
N SER A 111 34.13 -10.66 -6.00
CA SER A 111 33.30 -9.68 -6.70
C SER A 111 31.99 -10.34 -7.09
N VAL A 112 30.86 -9.77 -6.64
CA VAL A 112 29.51 -10.21 -6.99
C VAL A 112 28.91 -9.20 -7.96
N VAL A 113 28.39 -9.68 -9.08
CA VAL A 113 27.72 -8.85 -10.10
C VAL A 113 26.21 -9.11 -10.02
N TYR A 114 25.46 -8.08 -9.65
CA TYR A 114 24.00 -8.09 -9.71
C TYR A 114 23.57 -7.59 -11.08
N ARG A 115 22.62 -8.28 -11.72
CA ARG A 115 22.06 -7.90 -13.02
C ARG A 115 20.56 -7.71 -12.86
N LEU A 116 20.04 -6.56 -13.29
CA LEU A 116 18.60 -6.37 -13.39
C LEU A 116 18.06 -7.21 -14.55
N GLU A 117 17.22 -8.19 -14.23
CA GLU A 117 16.61 -9.08 -15.24
C GLU A 117 15.27 -8.55 -15.75
N LYS A 118 14.48 -7.93 -14.87
CA LYS A 118 13.14 -7.43 -15.17
C LYS A 118 12.80 -6.28 -14.24
N GLN A 119 12.19 -5.24 -14.79
CA GLN A 119 11.57 -4.17 -14.02
C GLN A 119 10.05 -4.22 -14.24
N VAL A 120 9.30 -4.09 -13.14
CA VAL A 120 7.83 -4.04 -13.16
C VAL A 120 7.42 -2.70 -12.56
N SER A 121 6.60 -1.97 -13.29
CA SER A 121 6.02 -0.68 -12.90
C SER A 121 4.50 -0.78 -12.87
N TYR A 122 3.83 0.12 -12.16
CA TYR A 122 2.36 0.18 -12.04
C TYR A 122 1.87 1.55 -12.47
N ASP A 123 0.77 1.60 -13.23
CA ASP A 123 0.20 2.86 -13.72
C ASP A 123 -0.78 3.43 -12.68
N PHE A 124 -0.30 4.35 -11.86
CA PHE A 124 -1.11 5.08 -10.86
C PHE A 124 -1.96 6.19 -11.48
N ASP A 125 -1.59 6.67 -12.68
CA ASP A 125 -2.32 7.73 -13.38
C ASP A 125 -3.61 7.18 -14.02
N HIS A 126 -3.59 5.90 -14.42
CA HIS A 126 -4.70 5.22 -15.08
C HIS A 126 -5.05 3.90 -14.38
N PRO A 127 -5.61 3.94 -13.16
CA PRO A 127 -6.02 2.73 -12.46
C PRO A 127 -7.08 1.98 -13.27
N LEU A 128 -7.05 0.65 -13.21
CA LEU A 128 -8.08 -0.20 -13.81
C LEU A 128 -9.44 0.06 -13.18
N GLN A 129 -9.45 0.25 -11.85
CA GLN A 129 -10.61 0.68 -11.08
C GLN A 129 -10.16 1.54 -9.90
N SER A 130 -11.03 2.46 -9.49
CA SER A 130 -10.86 3.22 -8.26
C SER A 130 -12.16 3.22 -7.45
N PHE A 131 -12.02 3.32 -6.14
CA PHE A 131 -13.13 3.44 -5.21
C PHE A 131 -12.74 4.34 -4.05
N GLN A 132 -13.69 5.14 -3.57
CA GLN A 132 -13.46 6.11 -2.50
C GLN A 132 -14.58 6.01 -1.46
N SER A 133 -14.21 5.99 -0.18
CA SER A 133 -15.16 6.02 0.93
C SER A 133 -14.48 6.47 2.23
N LYS A 134 -15.24 7.00 3.18
CA LYS A 134 -14.78 7.12 4.58
C LYS A 134 -15.07 5.86 5.40
N ASP A 135 -15.94 4.97 4.90
CA ASP A 135 -16.38 3.78 5.62
C ASP A 135 -15.42 2.60 5.39
N ILE A 136 -14.75 2.17 6.47
CA ILE A 136 -13.82 1.02 6.46
C ILE A 136 -14.49 -0.26 5.95
N GLY A 137 -15.76 -0.50 6.28
CA GLY A 137 -16.49 -1.69 5.85
C GLY A 137 -16.72 -1.72 4.33
N GLN A 138 -17.02 -0.58 3.73
CA GLN A 138 -17.12 -0.44 2.28
C GLN A 138 -15.76 -0.64 1.60
N ILE A 139 -14.68 -0.10 2.18
CA ILE A 139 -13.31 -0.31 1.68
C ILE A 139 -12.93 -1.79 1.76
N GLN A 140 -13.19 -2.46 2.88
CA GLN A 140 -12.93 -3.88 3.04
C GLN A 140 -13.71 -4.73 2.01
N GLN A 141 -14.98 -4.43 1.79
CA GLN A 141 -15.79 -5.11 0.76
C GLN A 141 -15.22 -4.89 -0.64
N GLN A 142 -14.78 -3.67 -0.94
CA GLN A 142 -14.20 -3.38 -2.25
C GLN A 142 -12.82 -4.01 -2.45
N ILE A 143 -12.02 -4.15 -1.39
CA ILE A 143 -10.78 -4.94 -1.41
C ILE A 143 -11.10 -6.40 -1.77
N ASP A 144 -12.12 -7.01 -1.16
CA ASP A 144 -12.54 -8.38 -1.50
C ASP A 144 -12.91 -8.49 -3.00
N VAL A 145 -13.60 -7.48 -3.57
CA VAL A 145 -13.90 -7.41 -5.01
C VAL A 145 -12.61 -7.35 -5.84
N PHE A 146 -11.68 -6.44 -5.51
CA PHE A 146 -10.43 -6.26 -6.25
C PHE A 146 -9.51 -7.50 -6.15
N LEU A 147 -9.45 -8.17 -5.00
CA LEU A 147 -8.69 -9.39 -4.81
C LEU A 147 -9.21 -10.55 -5.68
N SER A 148 -10.52 -10.54 -5.97
CA SER A 148 -11.19 -11.51 -6.85
C SER A 148 -11.18 -11.13 -8.33
N TRP A 149 -10.53 -10.02 -8.70
CA TRP A 149 -10.55 -9.51 -10.07
C TRP A 149 -10.00 -10.53 -11.07
N GLU A 150 -10.80 -10.79 -12.10
CA GLU A 150 -10.46 -11.58 -13.29
C GLU A 150 -10.66 -10.69 -14.52
N ARG A 151 -9.69 -10.70 -15.43
CA ARG A 151 -9.74 -9.94 -16.69
C ARG A 151 -10.53 -10.67 -17.76
#